data_AF-A0A1S2VRI3-F1
#
_entry.id   AF-A0A1S2VRI3-F1
#
_cell.length_a   1.000
_cell.length_b   1.000
_cell.length_c   1.000
_cell.angle_alpha   90.00
_cell.angle_beta   90.00
_cell.angle_gamma   90.00
#
_symmetry.space_group_name_H-M   'P 1'
#
loop_
_entity.id
_entity.type
_entity.pdbx_description
1 polymer ?
#
loop_
_entity_poly.entity_id
_entity_poly.type
_entity_poly.pdbx_seq_one_letter_code
_entity_poly.pdbx_strand_id
1 'polypeptide(L)'
;MQNDLTQKKMNKLLPVAYLCILFAVPPRIVKGPYIQNLTENSVTICWHTDGPANSRVLYGLRMNQLNGAIFNNQQLTDHYITLSNLEPGTRYFYSFGSSGARLQADSTQHFTTGLKKNKK
;
A
#
# COMPACT_ATOMS: atom_id res chain seq x y z
N MET A 1 -0.58 50.46 44.13
CA MET A 1 -1.47 50.90 43.03
C MET A 1 -0.59 51.04 41.79
N GLN A 2 -1.03 50.51 40.65
CA GLN A 2 -0.31 50.32 39.37
C GLN A 2 0.76 49.20 39.33
N ASN A 3 0.34 47.99 38.95
CA ASN A 3 1.11 47.08 38.07
C ASN A 3 0.20 46.02 37.40
N ASP A 4 -1.09 46.34 37.23
CA ASP A 4 -2.15 45.44 36.76
C ASP A 4 -2.61 45.74 35.32
N LEU A 5 -1.74 46.35 34.49
CA LEU A 5 -2.08 46.70 33.10
C LEU A 5 -1.12 46.11 32.06
N THR A 6 -0.06 45.41 32.49
CA THR A 6 0.88 44.72 31.59
C THR A 6 0.66 43.20 31.52
N GLN A 7 -0.37 42.67 32.19
CA GLN A 7 -0.79 41.25 32.08
C GLN A 7 -1.97 41.06 31.11
N LYS A 8 -2.53 42.16 30.58
CA LYS A 8 -3.75 42.16 29.76
C LYS A 8 -3.49 42.55 28.30
N LYS A 9 -2.49 41.94 27.68
CA LYS A 9 -2.42 41.83 26.22
C LYS A 9 -1.41 40.76 25.85
N MET A 10 -1.88 39.80 25.05
CA MET A 10 -1.11 38.74 24.41
C MET A 10 -0.90 37.44 25.19
N ASN A 11 -1.98 36.94 25.82
CA ASN A 11 -2.33 35.54 25.64
C ASN A 11 -2.67 35.34 24.16
N LYS A 12 -1.64 35.27 23.31
CA LYS A 12 -1.78 34.79 21.94
C LYS A 12 -2.12 33.31 22.08
N LEU A 13 -3.41 33.01 21.93
CA LEU A 13 -3.92 31.69 21.61
C LEU A 13 -3.02 31.13 20.49
N LEU A 14 -2.07 30.27 20.84
CA LEU A 14 -1.50 29.38 19.85
C LEU A 14 -2.69 28.54 19.37
N PRO A 15 -2.98 28.49 18.05
CA PRO A 15 -4.14 27.76 17.60
C PRO A 15 -3.95 26.29 18.00
N VAL A 16 -4.86 25.76 18.81
CA VAL A 16 -4.96 24.33 19.18
C VAL A 16 -4.90 23.42 17.94
N ALA A 17 -5.16 23.99 16.75
CA ALA A 17 -4.96 23.35 15.46
C ALA A 17 -3.52 22.87 15.18
N TYR A 18 -2.48 23.42 15.83
CA TYR A 18 -1.09 23.00 15.56
C TYR A 18 -0.68 21.68 16.25
N LEU A 19 -1.46 21.21 17.25
CA LEU A 19 -1.19 19.94 17.91
C LEU A 19 -1.85 18.75 17.17
N CYS A 20 -2.86 18.99 16.34
CA CYS A 20 -3.52 17.94 15.55
C CYS A 20 -2.81 17.60 14.23
N ILE A 21 -1.74 18.30 13.84
CA ILE A 21 -1.05 18.06 12.56
C ILE A 21 -0.05 16.88 12.63
N LEU A 22 0.29 16.36 13.82
CA LEU A 22 1.41 15.43 13.97
C LEU A 22 1.13 13.95 13.67
N PHE A 23 -0.12 13.55 13.37
CA PHE A 23 -0.42 12.16 13.01
C PHE A 23 -1.44 12.09 11.86
N ALA A 24 -0.95 12.20 10.61
CA ALA A 24 -1.75 11.77 9.47
C ALA A 24 -2.03 10.26 9.61
N VAL A 25 -3.30 9.87 9.74
CA VAL A 25 -3.69 8.46 9.79
C VAL A 25 -3.36 7.84 8.43
N PRO A 26 -2.57 6.76 8.35
CA PRO A 26 -2.26 6.12 7.08
C PRO A 26 -3.56 5.57 6.46
N PRO A 27 -3.77 5.71 5.14
CA PRO A 27 -4.93 5.15 4.47
C PRO A 27 -5.06 3.65 4.71
N ARG A 28 -6.30 3.20 4.93
CA ARG A 28 -6.64 1.81 5.16
C ARG A 28 -7.11 1.16 3.88
N ILE A 29 -6.78 -0.11 3.71
CA ILE A 29 -7.32 -0.93 2.63
C ILE A 29 -8.77 -1.25 2.96
N VAL A 30 -9.69 -0.82 2.08
CA VAL A 30 -11.13 -1.04 2.25
C VAL A 30 -11.69 -2.07 1.28
N LYS A 31 -10.92 -2.44 0.24
CA LYS A 31 -11.29 -3.50 -0.70
C LYS A 31 -10.05 -4.21 -1.25
N GLY A 32 -10.17 -5.51 -1.43
CA GLY A 32 -9.10 -6.36 -1.94
C GLY A 32 -8.24 -6.99 -0.84
N PRO A 33 -7.16 -7.68 -1.21
CA PRO A 33 -6.61 -7.76 -2.56
C PRO A 33 -7.48 -8.65 -3.46
N TYR A 34 -7.44 -8.42 -4.76
CA TYR A 34 -7.95 -9.37 -5.75
C TYR A 34 -7.08 -9.38 -6.99
N ILE A 35 -7.19 -10.47 -7.76
CA ILE A 35 -6.35 -10.74 -8.92
C ILE A 35 -7.13 -10.44 -10.20
N GLN A 36 -6.47 -9.78 -11.15
CA GLN A 36 -6.96 -9.54 -12.51
C GLN A 36 -5.89 -9.91 -13.54
N ASN A 37 -6.31 -10.08 -14.80
CA ASN A 37 -5.42 -10.29 -15.95
C ASN A 37 -4.36 -11.38 -15.73
N LEU A 38 -4.73 -12.48 -15.05
CA LEU A 38 -3.83 -13.59 -14.81
C LEU A 38 -3.52 -14.29 -16.14
N THR A 39 -2.24 -14.37 -16.49
CA THR A 39 -1.73 -15.07 -17.68
C THR A 39 -0.74 -16.17 -17.29
N GLU A 40 -0.09 -16.78 -18.28
CA GLU A 40 1.01 -17.72 -18.03
C GLU A 40 2.28 -17.06 -17.49
N ASN A 41 2.44 -15.74 -17.61
CA ASN A 41 3.68 -15.05 -17.26
C ASN A 41 3.48 -13.67 -16.59
N SER A 42 2.24 -13.32 -16.28
CA SER A 42 1.90 -12.07 -15.62
C SER A 42 0.62 -12.16 -14.78
N VAL A 43 0.46 -11.20 -13.87
CA VAL A 43 -0.75 -10.99 -13.09
C VAL A 43 -0.87 -9.54 -12.67
N THR A 44 -2.09 -9.02 -12.51
CA THR A 44 -2.34 -7.70 -11.87
C THR A 44 -2.95 -7.90 -10.49
N ILE A 45 -2.32 -7.33 -9.46
CA ILE A 45 -2.82 -7.29 -8.09
C ILE A 45 -3.49 -5.93 -7.86
N CYS A 46 -4.74 -5.98 -7.39
CA CYS A 46 -5.59 -4.80 -7.25
C CYS A 46 -6.11 -4.66 -5.82
N TRP A 47 -6.15 -3.43 -5.31
CA TRP A 47 -6.79 -3.07 -4.04
C TRP A 47 -7.24 -1.61 -4.03
N HIS A 48 -8.11 -1.26 -3.07
CA HIS A 48 -8.61 0.10 -2.87
C HIS A 48 -8.34 0.58 -1.44
N THR A 49 -7.97 1.84 -1.27
CA THR A 49 -7.78 2.50 0.02
C THR A 49 -8.79 3.64 0.23
N ASP A 50 -9.07 3.97 1.49
CA ASP A 50 -9.96 5.09 1.87
C ASP A 50 -9.33 6.48 1.69
N GLY A 51 -8.07 6.55 1.28
CA GLY A 51 -7.35 7.78 1.01
C GLY A 51 -6.11 7.57 0.13
N PRO A 52 -5.51 8.64 -0.40
CA PRO A 52 -4.38 8.55 -1.32
C PRO A 52 -3.16 7.89 -0.66
N ALA A 53 -2.67 6.81 -1.27
CA ALA A 53 -1.47 6.09 -0.86
C ALA A 53 -0.57 5.78 -2.06
N ASN A 54 0.72 5.58 -1.82
CA ASN A 54 1.60 4.93 -2.78
C ASN A 54 1.39 3.40 -2.76
N SER A 55 1.97 2.70 -3.73
CA SER A 55 1.74 1.26 -3.93
C SER A 55 3.03 0.46 -3.91
N ARG A 56 3.04 -0.67 -3.21
CA ARG A 56 4.15 -1.61 -3.18
C ARG A 56 3.62 -3.03 -3.15
N VAL A 57 4.22 -3.90 -3.96
CA VAL A 57 4.03 -5.35 -3.90
C VAL A 57 5.38 -6.02 -3.77
N LEU A 58 5.49 -6.96 -2.83
CA LEU A 58 6.58 -7.94 -2.79
C LEU A 58 6.04 -9.30 -3.20
N TYR A 59 6.83 -10.09 -3.92
CA TYR A 59 6.40 -11.41 -4.41
C TYR A 59 7.57 -12.41 -4.46
N GLY A 60 7.25 -13.69 -4.39
CA GLY A 60 8.26 -14.76 -4.43
C GLY A 60 7.64 -16.16 -4.40
N LEU A 61 8.48 -17.18 -4.53
CA LEU A 61 8.05 -18.58 -4.58
C LEU A 61 7.75 -19.17 -3.19
N ARG A 62 8.16 -18.47 -2.12
CA ARG A 62 7.97 -18.89 -0.74
C ARG A 62 7.45 -17.72 0.08
N MET A 63 6.50 -17.99 0.97
CA MET A 63 5.84 -16.97 1.80
C MET A 63 6.83 -16.16 2.66
N ASN A 64 7.90 -16.79 3.13
CA ASN A 64 8.94 -16.16 3.94
C ASN A 64 10.12 -15.59 3.13
N GLN A 65 10.09 -15.69 1.80
CA GLN A 65 11.17 -15.23 0.90
C GLN A 65 10.55 -14.55 -0.35
N LEU A 66 10.11 -13.30 -0.17
CA LEU A 66 9.56 -12.45 -1.23
C LEU A 66 10.69 -11.59 -1.83
N ASN A 67 11.39 -12.14 -2.82
CA ASN A 67 12.61 -11.52 -3.37
C ASN A 67 12.34 -10.50 -4.50
N GLY A 68 11.14 -10.52 -5.08
CA GLY A 68 10.71 -9.56 -6.09
C GLY A 68 9.97 -8.38 -5.47
N ALA A 69 10.11 -7.19 -6.06
CA ALA A 69 9.43 -5.99 -5.61
C ALA A 69 9.02 -5.09 -6.79
N ILE A 70 7.81 -4.54 -6.73
CA ILE A 70 7.35 -3.46 -7.61
C ILE A 70 6.83 -2.32 -6.74
N PHE A 71 7.16 -1.09 -7.14
CA PHE A 71 6.77 0.12 -6.44
C PHE A 71 6.18 1.14 -7.42
N ASN A 72 5.09 1.80 -7.01
CA ASN A 72 4.53 2.97 -7.65
C ASN A 72 4.44 4.10 -6.61
N ASN A 73 5.09 5.23 -6.88
CA ASN A 73 5.15 6.37 -5.95
C ASN A 73 3.90 7.27 -5.99
N GLN A 74 3.02 7.09 -6.98
CA GLN A 74 1.85 7.93 -7.17
C GLN A 74 0.86 7.74 -6.02
N GLN A 75 0.29 8.85 -5.56
CA GLN A 75 -0.74 8.84 -4.53
C GLN A 75 -2.09 8.56 -5.17
N LEU A 76 -2.57 7.32 -5.02
CA LEU A 76 -3.80 6.81 -5.61
C LEU A 76 -4.70 6.21 -4.53
N THR A 77 -6.00 6.13 -4.81
CA THR A 77 -6.95 5.35 -4.01
C THR A 77 -7.22 3.98 -4.63
N ASP A 78 -7.12 3.90 -5.97
CA ASP A 78 -7.18 2.65 -6.72
C ASP A 78 -5.78 2.21 -7.13
N HIS A 79 -5.40 1.01 -6.69
CA HIS A 79 -4.05 0.50 -6.89
C HIS A 79 -4.07 -0.70 -7.84
N TYR A 80 -3.18 -0.65 -8.83
CA TYR A 80 -2.99 -1.71 -9.82
C TYR A 80 -1.50 -1.95 -9.99
N ILE A 81 -1.02 -3.14 -9.61
CA ILE A 81 0.37 -3.54 -9.78
C ILE A 81 0.45 -4.81 -10.63
N THR A 82 1.05 -4.68 -11.81
CA THR A 82 1.29 -5.80 -12.71
C THR A 82 2.65 -6.43 -12.44
N LEU A 83 2.65 -7.69 -12.04
CA LEU A 83 3.82 -8.55 -12.00
C LEU A 83 3.99 -9.19 -13.38
N SER A 84 5.21 -9.14 -13.93
CA SER A 84 5.56 -9.67 -15.25
C SER A 84 6.77 -10.60 -15.15
N ASN A 85 7.09 -11.28 -16.26
CA ASN A 85 8.22 -12.21 -16.34
C ASN A 85 8.14 -13.35 -15.31
N LEU A 86 6.92 -13.83 -15.05
CA LEU A 86 6.68 -14.96 -14.15
C LEU A 86 6.81 -16.28 -14.89
N GLU A 87 7.20 -17.33 -14.17
CA GLU A 87 7.26 -18.67 -14.73
C GLU A 87 5.84 -19.26 -14.89
N PRO A 88 5.50 -19.90 -16.02
CA PRO A 88 4.22 -20.59 -16.19
C PRO A 88 3.98 -21.72 -15.20
N GLY A 89 2.72 -21.96 -14.86
CA GLY A 89 2.31 -23.04 -13.95
C GLY A 89 2.89 -22.95 -12.54
N THR A 90 3.34 -21.77 -12.12
CA THR A 90 4.13 -21.58 -10.90
C THR A 90 3.33 -20.82 -9.86
N ARG A 91 3.39 -21.30 -8.61
CA ARG A 91 2.74 -20.64 -7.47
C ARG A 91 3.65 -19.54 -6.94
N TYR A 92 3.09 -18.33 -6.82
CA TYR A 92 3.74 -17.18 -6.19
C TYR A 92 2.93 -16.73 -4.98
N PHE A 93 3.65 -16.36 -3.93
CA PHE A 93 3.14 -15.65 -2.76
C PHE A 93 3.41 -14.17 -2.93
N TYR A 94 2.58 -13.33 -2.34
CA TYR A 94 2.78 -11.88 -2.37
C TYR A 94 2.36 -11.20 -1.07
N SER A 95 2.87 -9.99 -0.90
CA SER A 95 2.39 -9.01 0.10
C SER A 95 2.22 -7.67 -0.60
N PHE A 96 1.28 -6.85 -0.14
CA PHE A 96 0.88 -5.63 -0.85
C PHE A 96 0.51 -4.51 0.13
N GLY A 97 0.53 -3.26 -0.35
CA GLY A 97 0.12 -2.09 0.45
C GLY A 97 0.92 -0.84 0.12
N SER A 98 0.97 0.10 1.07
CA SER A 98 1.77 1.32 0.97
C SER A 98 3.21 1.08 1.45
N SER A 99 4.20 1.77 0.85
CA SER A 99 5.60 1.62 1.26
C SER A 99 5.93 2.26 2.62
N GLY A 100 5.10 3.19 3.10
CA GLY A 100 5.23 3.80 4.43
C GLY A 100 4.55 3.01 5.55
N ALA A 101 3.85 1.93 5.21
CA ALA A 101 3.13 1.07 6.14
C ALA A 101 3.66 -0.37 6.10
N ARG A 102 3.27 -1.18 7.08
CA ARG A 102 3.47 -2.63 6.99
C ARG A 102 2.66 -3.16 5.81
N LEU A 103 3.31 -3.89 4.91
CA LEU A 103 2.59 -4.56 3.84
C LEU A 103 1.67 -5.64 4.43
N GLN A 104 0.48 -5.75 3.87
CA GLN A 104 -0.47 -6.77 4.22
C GLN A 104 -0.03 -8.10 3.60
N ALA A 105 -0.01 -9.15 4.43
CA ALA A 105 0.40 -10.51 4.10
C ALA A 105 -0.45 -11.49 4.93
N ASP A 106 -1.04 -12.50 4.31
CA ASP A 106 -1.68 -13.63 4.99
C ASP A 106 -1.48 -14.93 4.19
N SER A 107 -1.81 -16.09 4.79
CA SER A 107 -1.57 -17.40 4.16
C SER A 107 -2.38 -17.67 2.89
N THR A 108 -3.41 -16.86 2.61
CA THR A 108 -4.27 -16.95 1.44
C THR A 108 -3.76 -16.12 0.26
N GLN A 109 -2.77 -15.25 0.47
CA GLN A 109 -2.22 -14.35 -0.55
C GLN A 109 -1.20 -15.06 -1.45
N HIS A 110 -1.74 -15.85 -2.37
CA HIS A 110 -0.98 -16.50 -3.43
C HIS A 110 -1.81 -16.59 -4.71
N PHE A 111 -1.12 -16.75 -5.84
CA PHE A 111 -1.73 -17.08 -7.12
C PHE A 111 -0.86 -18.10 -7.85
N THR A 112 -1.43 -18.79 -8.83
CA THR A 112 -0.69 -19.72 -9.71
C THR A 112 -0.84 -19.22 -11.13
N THR A 113 0.27 -18.97 -11.82
CA THR A 113 0.25 -18.56 -13.23
C THR A 113 -0.36 -19.64 -14.12
N GLY A 114 -0.90 -19.23 -15.26
CA GLY A 114 -1.40 -20.16 -16.27
C GLY A 114 -0.32 -21.13 -16.75
N LEU A 115 -0.73 -22.33 -17.15
CA LEU A 115 0.17 -23.28 -17.79
C LEU A 115 0.66 -22.73 -19.13
N LYS A 116 1.91 -23.07 -19.48
CA LYS A 116 2.49 -22.71 -20.78
C LYS A 116 1.61 -23.28 -21.88
N LYS A 117 1.09 -22.42 -22.75
CA LYS A 117 0.31 -22.88 -23.92
C LYS A 117 1.27 -23.44 -24.96
N ASN A 118 1.06 -24.70 -25.35
CA ASN A 118 1.73 -25.25 -26.52
C ASN A 118 1.13 -24.60 -27.77
N LYS A 119 1.96 -23.98 -28.61
CA LYS A 119 1.53 -23.54 -29.94
C LYS A 119 1.18 -24.80 -30.75
N LYS A 120 -0.07 -24.89 -31.20
CA LYS A 120 -0.49 -25.85 -32.23
C LYS A 120 0.12 -25.47 -33.56
#